data_AF-A0A7W2EGC9-F1
#
_entry.id   AF-A0A7W2EGC9-F1
#
_cell.length_a   1.000
_cell.length_b   1.000
_cell.length_c   1.000
_cell.angle_alpha   90.00
_cell.angle_beta   90.00
_cell.angle_gamma   90.00
#
_symmetry.space_group_name_H-M   'P 1'
#
loop_
_entity.id
_entity.type
_entity.pdbx_description
1 polymer ?
#
loop_
_entity_poly.entity_id
_entity_poly.type
_entity_poly.pdbx_seq_one_letter_code
_entity_poly.pdbx_strand_id
1 'polypeptide(L)' 'MAQFERENMLERQRVGIAAAKERGAYLGRAPTARAKSARVHALDAKGLTKQEIADACSIGIASVYRILKEANTRAPD' A
#
# COMPACT_ATOMS: atom_id res chain seq x y z
N MET A 1 1.02 10.12 41.13
CA MET A 1 0.67 8.71 40.84
C MET A 1 0.32 8.48 39.37
N ALA A 2 -0.42 9.39 38.71
CA ALA A 2 -0.81 9.28 37.29
C ALA A 2 0.33 9.13 36.26
N GLN A 3 1.53 9.66 36.52
CA GLN A 3 2.68 9.55 35.61
C GLN A 3 3.22 8.12 35.52
N PHE A 4 3.33 7.44 36.67
CA PHE A 4 3.93 6.11 36.78
C PHE A 4 3.05 5.03 36.16
N GLU A 5 1.73 5.14 36.33
CA GLU A 5 0.76 4.23 35.70
C GLU A 5 0.79 4.36 34.17
N ARG A 6 0.97 5.58 33.67
CA ARG A 6 1.10 5.85 32.23
C ARG A 6 2.40 5.26 31.66
N GLU A 7 3.51 5.36 32.37
CA GLU A 7 4.77 4.74 31.97
C GLU A 7 4.64 3.21 31.89
N ASN A 8 4.05 2.58 32.91
CA ASN A 8 3.83 1.14 32.93
C ASN A 8 2.93 0.66 31.78
N MET A 9 1.89 1.43 31.43
CA MET A 9 1.01 1.15 30.29
C MET A 9 1.77 1.21 28.95
N LEU A 10 2.60 2.24 28.75
CA LEU A 10 3.37 2.41 27.51
C LEU A 10 4.43 1.31 27.35
N GLU A 11 5.00 0.85 28.46
CA GLU A 11 5.99 -0.22 28.48
C GLU A 11 5.38 -1.56 28.05
N ARG A 12 4.20 -1.89 28.57
CA ARG A 12 3.41 -3.06 28.12
C ARG A 12 3.03 -2.95 26.65
N GLN A 13 2.62 -1.76 26.20
CA GLN A 13 2.28 -1.53 24.80
C GLN A 13 3.49 -1.73 23.87
N ARG A 14 4.68 -1.26 24.26
CA ARG A 14 5.92 -1.46 23.51
C ARG A 14 6.28 -2.94 23.38
N VAL A 15 6.19 -3.71 24.47
CA VAL A 15 6.41 -5.16 24.46
C VAL A 15 5.42 -5.85 23.51
N GLY A 16 4.14 -5.48 23.57
CA GLY A 16 3.10 -6.00 22.67
C GLY A 16 3.34 -5.68 21.20
N ILE A 17 3.76 -4.44 20.88
CA ILE A 17 4.12 -4.02 19.52
C ILE A 17 5.36 -4.76 19.02
N ALA A 18 6.38 -4.95 19.87
CA ALA A 18 7.59 -5.69 19.50
C ALA A 18 7.25 -7.14 19.13
N ALA A 19 6.51 -7.86 19.98
CA ALA A 19 6.03 -9.21 19.68
C ALA A 19 5.14 -9.26 18.43
N ALA A 20 4.41 -8.17 18.13
CA ALA A 20 3.58 -8.05 16.93
C ALA A 20 4.37 -7.81 15.64
N LYS A 21 5.49 -7.08 15.73
CA LYS A 21 6.43 -6.92 14.63
C LYS A 21 7.18 -8.22 14.36
N GLU A 22 7.65 -8.93 15.39
CA GLU A 22 8.36 -10.21 15.23
C GLU A 22 7.48 -11.28 14.57
N ARG A 23 6.21 -11.39 14.95
CA ARG A 23 5.27 -12.32 14.30
C ARG A 23 4.79 -11.87 12.91
N GLY A 24 5.27 -10.74 12.40
CA GLY A 24 4.90 -10.22 11.07
C GLY A 24 3.45 -9.72 10.94
N ALA A 25 2.77 -9.40 12.04
CA ALA A 25 1.36 -9.00 12.00
C ALA A 25 1.14 -7.61 11.39
N TYR A 26 2.17 -6.76 11.32
CA TYR A 26 2.08 -5.43 10.72
C TYR A 26 2.54 -5.45 9.26
N LEU A 27 1.60 -5.73 8.35
CA LEU A 27 1.84 -5.74 6.90
C LEU A 27 1.64 -4.35 6.25
N GLY A 28 1.54 -3.30 7.05
CA GLY A 28 1.20 -1.95 6.58
C GLY A 28 -0.26 -1.83 6.11
N ARG A 29 -0.58 -0.73 5.42
CA ARG A 29 -1.90 -0.55 4.80
C ARG A 29 -2.02 -1.48 3.59
N ALA A 30 -3.15 -2.18 3.47
CA ALA A 30 -3.43 -3.03 2.33
C ALA A 30 -3.22 -2.27 0.99
N PRO A 31 -2.51 -2.85 0.01
CA PRO A 31 -2.21 -2.18 -1.26
C PRO A 31 -3.44 -2.17 -2.17
N THR A 32 -4.39 -1.26 -1.90
CA THR A 32 -5.68 -1.15 -2.61
C THR A 32 -5.54 -0.80 -4.10
N ALA A 33 -4.47 -0.09 -4.47
CA ALA A 33 -4.22 0.28 -5.87
C ALA A 33 -3.77 -0.92 -6.73
N ARG A 34 -2.98 -1.86 -6.18
CA ARG A 34 -2.52 -3.06 -6.91
C ARG A 34 -3.66 -4.00 -7.27
N ALA A 35 -4.73 -4.02 -6.50
CA ALA A 35 -5.95 -4.77 -6.85
C ALA A 35 -6.60 -4.27 -8.14
N LYS A 36 -6.33 -3.03 -8.55
CA LYS A 36 -6.88 -2.40 -9.76
C LYS A 36 -5.94 -2.46 -10.96
N SER A 37 -4.78 -3.13 -10.84
CA SER A 37 -3.76 -3.17 -11.91
C SER A 37 -4.29 -3.69 -13.25
N ALA A 38 -5.11 -4.76 -13.24
CA ALA A 38 -5.70 -5.31 -14.47
C ALA A 38 -6.55 -4.28 -15.22
N ARG A 39 -7.33 -3.47 -14.48
CA ARG A 39 -8.14 -2.40 -15.06
C ARG A 39 -7.28 -1.26 -15.60
N VAL A 40 -6.21 -0.91 -14.89
CA VAL A 40 -5.23 0.08 -15.36
C VAL A 40 -4.61 -0.34 -16.70
N HIS A 41 -4.15 -1.59 -16.83
CA HIS A 41 -3.60 -2.10 -18.10
C HIS A 41 -4.62 -2.13 -19.23
N ALA A 42 -5.86 -2.54 -18.95
CA ALA A 42 -6.91 -2.57 -19.97
C ALA A 42 -7.28 -1.18 -20.50
N LEU A 43 -7.23 -0.15 -19.65
CA LEU A 43 -7.48 1.23 -20.07
C LEU A 43 -6.27 1.85 -20.78
N ASP A 44 -5.06 1.50 -20.34
CA ASP A 44 -3.82 1.89 -21.01
C ASP A 44 -3.73 1.35 -22.44
N ALA A 45 -4.08 0.07 -22.62
CA ALA A 45 -4.16 -0.58 -23.94
C ALA A 45 -5.22 0.04 -24.87
N LYS A 46 -6.24 0.71 -24.31
CA LYS A 46 -7.24 1.47 -25.08
C LYS A 46 -6.76 2.88 -25.46
N GLY A 47 -5.57 3.28 -25.06
CA GLY A 47 -4.97 4.57 -25.40
C GLY A 47 -5.43 5.73 -24.52
N LEU A 48 -6.07 5.48 -23.36
CA LEU A 48 -6.45 6.54 -22.44
C LEU A 48 -5.21 7.20 -21.81
N THR A 49 -5.33 8.48 -21.47
CA THR A 49 -4.28 9.19 -20.75
C THR A 49 -4.16 8.68 -19.31
N LYS A 50 -2.97 8.82 -18.71
CA LYS A 50 -2.71 8.37 -17.33
C LYS A 50 -3.63 9.05 -16.31
N GLN A 51 -4.05 10.29 -16.59
CA GLN A 51 -4.99 11.05 -15.76
C GLN A 51 -6.39 10.45 -15.82
N GLU A 52 -6.91 10.17 -17.02
CA GLU A 52 -8.23 9.54 -17.20
C GLU A 52 -8.28 8.14 -16.56
N ILE A 53 -7.17 7.39 -16.65
CA ILE A 53 -7.06 6.07 -16.00
C ILE A 53 -7.11 6.20 -14.48
N ALA A 54 -6.44 7.21 -13.92
CA ALA A 54 -6.43 7.49 -12.48
C ALA A 54 -7.85 7.79 -11.98
N ASP A 55 -8.58 8.63 -12.71
CA ASP A 55 -9.95 9.02 -12.40
C ASP A 55 -10.91 7.83 -12.54
N ALA A 56 -10.83 7.08 -13.66
CA ALA A 56 -11.65 5.91 -13.94
C ALA A 56 -11.43 4.76 -12.94
N CYS A 57 -10.20 4.63 -12.41
CA CYS A 57 -9.87 3.63 -11.40
C CYS A 57 -9.99 4.18 -9.97
N SER A 58 -10.28 5.47 -9.77
CA SER A 58 -10.28 6.15 -8.46
C SER A 58 -9.02 5.83 -7.65
N ILE A 59 -7.85 6.06 -8.26
CA ILE A 59 -6.53 5.94 -7.64
C ILE A 59 -5.70 7.18 -7.97
N GLY A 60 -4.67 7.48 -7.19
CA GLY A 60 -3.76 8.58 -7.51
C GLY A 60 -2.93 8.28 -8.77
N ILE A 61 -2.61 9.31 -9.57
CA ILE A 61 -1.81 9.19 -10.78
C ILE A 61 -0.45 8.51 -10.55
N ALA A 62 0.19 8.76 -9.40
CA ALA A 62 1.44 8.09 -9.01
C ALA A 62 1.28 6.56 -8.91
N SER A 63 0.10 6.08 -8.52
CA SER A 63 -0.20 4.64 -8.49
C SER A 63 -0.32 4.07 -9.91
N VAL A 64 -0.93 4.81 -10.84
CA VAL A 64 -1.01 4.43 -12.26
C VAL A 64 0.40 4.27 -12.84
N TYR A 65 1.27 5.27 -12.67
CA TYR A 65 2.67 5.19 -13.12
C TYR A 65 3.41 4.00 -12.53
N ARG A 66 3.28 3.77 -11.22
CA ARG A 66 3.90 2.61 -10.55
C ARG A 66 3.41 1.28 -11.11
N ILE A 67 2.11 1.12 -11.32
CA ILE A 67 1.52 -0.11 -11.85
C ILE A 67 2.04 -0.39 -13.26
N LEU A 68 2.09 0.63 -14.12
CA LEU A 68 2.61 0.48 -15.48
C LEU A 68 4.13 0.21 -15.49
N LYS A 69 4.89 0.83 -14.58
CA LYS A 69 6.31 0.56 -14.40
C LYS A 69 6.58 -0.86 -13.90
N GLU A 70 5.84 -1.33 -12.88
CA GLU A 70 5.96 -2.69 -12.34
C GLU A 70 5.67 -3.75 -13.41
N ALA A 71 4.72 -3.50 -14.33
CA ALA A 71 4.45 -4.39 -15.45
C ALA A 71 5.62 -4.47 -16.44
N ASN A 72 6.26 -3.33 -16.75
CA ASN A 72 7.43 -3.31 -17.64
C ASN A 72 8.66 -3.98 -17.00
N THR A 73 8.85 -3.86 -15.68
CA THR A 73 9.95 -4.53 -14.95
C THR A 73 9.75 -6.04 -14.79
N ARG A 74 8.52 -6.55 -14.94
CA ARG A 74 8.18 -7.97 -14.76
C ARG A 74 8.13 -8.77 -16.07
N ALA A 75 8.53 -8.18 -17.19
CA ALA A 75 8.81 -8.91 -18.42
C ALA A 75 10.29 -9.35 -18.44
N PRO A 76 10.59 -10.64 -18.27
CA PRO A 76 11.82 -11.23 -18.80
C PRO A 76 11.57 -11.78 -20.21
N ASP A 77 12.64 -11.92 -21.00
CA ASP A 77 12.74 -12.75 -22.20
C ASP A 77 12.05 -14.12 -22.10
#